data_AF-A0AAW6KLG4-F1
#
_entry.id   AF-A0AAW6KLG4-F1
#
_cell.length_a   1.000
_cell.length_b   1.000
_cell.length_c   1.000
_cell.angle_alpha   90.00
_cell.angle_beta   90.00
_cell.angle_gamma   90.00
#
_symmetry.space_group_name_H-M   'P 1'
#
loop_
_entity.id
_entity.type
_entity.pdbx_description
1 polymer ?
#
loop_
_entity_poly.entity_id
_entity_poly.type
_entity_poly.pdbx_seq_one_letter_code
_entity_poly.pdbx_strand_id
1 'polypeptide(L)'
;GGPGGNGGPGAGQGSGQSMNMFGTGDAGPLRLFQSALSGQISWMLPFALFGLLGMIISWLRSRRENAGEMKETIFWAAWLVPVAGFFSIAGFFHHYYLIMLAPPIAALSGIGWYAMYALYKNHKDWASYLLPAAVLTTAAFQVYILNAYTSQIGSAWMYVMGLLGLGVTIALLMLKRSHPFGKQLTIISLCVLLLTPVYWSATPILYGGNSVLPESGPQLQSSNGGGMFSSDVDTGLLTYLRKNNTGKEYLFATLTTVTAAPYIINADENVMALGGFNGTDPILSVSELKNLVKEGKIKYFLISDNSGNSELVSWIKENGTEISSDEYNSTTNNTDRSAQQGARGGLGGGQQQTLYKVEL
;
A
#
# COMPACT_ATOMS: atom_id res chain seq x y z
N GLY A 1 38.88 -19.24 2.41
CA GLY A 1 37.77 -18.88 1.52
C GLY A 1 36.48 -19.05 2.26
N GLY A 2 35.74 -17.96 2.43
CA GLY A 2 34.40 -17.89 3.03
C GLY A 2 33.87 -16.49 2.74
N PRO A 3 32.81 -16.29 1.94
CA PRO A 3 32.41 -14.95 1.48
C PRO A 3 31.62 -14.21 2.57
N GLY A 4 31.92 -12.92 2.72
CA GLY A 4 31.20 -12.00 3.58
C GLY A 4 29.76 -11.78 3.11
N GLY A 5 28.81 -11.95 4.03
CA GLY A 5 27.44 -11.51 3.87
C GLY A 5 27.36 -10.00 4.07
N ASN A 6 27.06 -9.30 2.99
CA ASN A 6 26.87 -7.86 2.97
C ASN A 6 25.58 -7.51 3.73
N GLY A 7 25.71 -6.82 4.86
CA GLY A 7 24.58 -6.35 5.66
C GLY A 7 23.67 -5.41 4.86
N GLY A 8 22.36 -5.66 4.94
CA GLY A 8 21.35 -4.72 4.46
C GLY A 8 21.41 -3.40 5.24
N PRO A 9 20.91 -2.27 4.69
CA PRO A 9 21.00 -0.99 5.35
C PRO A 9 20.24 -1.03 6.69
N GLY A 10 21.00 -0.86 7.77
CA GLY A 10 20.52 -0.93 9.14
C GLY A 10 19.51 0.16 9.49
N ALA A 11 18.53 -0.24 10.29
CA ALA A 11 17.69 0.64 11.08
C ALA A 11 18.56 1.43 12.06
N GLY A 12 18.75 2.73 11.78
CA GLY A 12 19.50 3.64 12.64
C GLY A 12 18.59 4.35 13.63
N GLN A 13 18.67 3.97 14.89
CA GLN A 13 17.99 4.50 16.09
C GLN A 13 17.81 6.04 16.11
N GLY A 14 16.56 6.51 16.11
CA GLY A 14 16.18 7.91 16.35
C GLY A 14 14.67 8.07 16.59
N SER A 15 14.29 8.81 17.62
CA SER A 15 12.93 8.98 18.19
C SER A 15 11.88 9.68 17.28
N GLY A 16 12.01 9.56 15.96
CA GLY A 16 10.99 9.88 14.94
C GLY A 16 10.63 8.72 14.01
N GLN A 17 11.28 7.55 14.16
CA GLN A 17 11.20 6.42 13.20
C GLN A 17 9.93 5.57 13.24
N SER A 18 9.08 5.72 14.26
CA SER A 18 7.82 4.94 14.37
C SER A 18 6.86 5.19 13.20
N MET A 19 6.90 6.39 12.60
CA MET A 19 5.97 6.80 11.53
C MET A 19 6.28 6.21 10.15
N ASN A 20 7.50 5.69 9.91
CA ASN A 20 7.91 5.22 8.58
C ASN A 20 7.97 3.68 8.47
N MET A 21 7.43 2.96 9.47
CA MET A 21 7.35 1.49 9.48
C MET A 21 6.50 0.92 8.31
N PHE A 22 5.66 1.77 7.71
CA PHE A 22 4.76 1.42 6.61
C PHE A 22 5.22 1.96 5.25
N GLY A 23 6.46 2.47 5.17
CA GLY A 23 7.01 3.02 3.94
C GLY A 23 6.23 4.22 3.43
N THR A 24 5.68 5.06 4.30
CA THR A 24 4.86 6.22 3.93
C THR A 24 5.66 7.52 3.87
N GLY A 25 6.97 7.48 4.15
CA GLY A 25 7.83 8.66 4.19
C GLY A 25 7.55 9.56 5.39
N ASP A 26 8.31 10.65 5.46
CA ASP A 26 8.26 11.61 6.56
C ASP A 26 7.09 12.58 6.39
N ALA A 27 6.30 12.77 7.45
CA ALA A 27 5.17 13.70 7.43
C ALA A 27 5.63 15.13 7.09
N GLY A 28 4.91 15.79 6.19
CA GLY A 28 5.17 17.15 5.76
C GLY A 28 4.57 17.48 4.39
N PRO A 29 4.57 18.77 3.99
CA PRO A 29 3.94 19.23 2.75
C PRO A 29 4.48 18.56 1.48
N LEU A 30 5.71 18.03 1.54
CA LEU A 30 6.36 17.37 0.41
C LEU A 30 6.29 15.83 0.48
N ARG A 31 5.52 15.24 1.41
CA ARG A 31 5.47 13.78 1.60
C ARG A 31 5.09 13.01 0.34
N LEU A 32 4.13 13.54 -0.43
CA LEU A 32 3.72 12.94 -1.71
C LEU A 32 4.82 12.97 -2.78
N PHE A 33 5.85 13.80 -2.62
CA PHE A 33 6.98 13.89 -3.56
C PHE A 33 8.16 13.01 -3.15
N GLN A 34 8.15 12.45 -1.94
CA GLN A 34 9.23 11.58 -1.47
C GLN A 34 9.20 10.24 -2.21
N SER A 35 10.36 9.60 -2.37
CA SER A 35 10.52 8.29 -3.01
C SER A 35 9.60 7.20 -2.45
N ALA A 36 9.22 7.31 -1.18
CA ALA A 36 8.31 6.40 -0.49
C ALA A 36 6.90 6.36 -1.10
N LEU A 37 6.35 7.50 -1.54
CA LEU A 37 4.97 7.60 -2.04
C LEU A 37 4.88 8.02 -3.52
N SER A 38 5.91 8.67 -4.04
CA SER A 38 5.84 9.33 -5.35
C SER A 38 5.56 8.34 -6.49
N GLY A 39 6.14 7.15 -6.42
CA GLY A 39 5.88 6.06 -7.37
C GLY A 39 4.44 5.51 -7.34
N GLN A 40 3.68 5.76 -6.27
CA GLN A 40 2.31 5.26 -6.14
C GLN A 40 1.27 6.19 -6.78
N ILE A 41 1.50 7.51 -6.79
CA ILE A 41 0.45 8.46 -7.21
C ILE A 41 0.95 9.75 -7.88
N SER A 42 2.21 10.14 -7.67
CA SER A 42 2.66 11.52 -7.96
C SER A 42 3.22 11.72 -9.37
N TRP A 43 3.18 10.71 -10.25
CA TRP A 43 3.71 10.75 -11.62
C TRP A 43 3.30 11.99 -12.42
N MET A 44 2.04 12.41 -12.27
CA MET A 44 1.44 13.56 -12.96
C MET A 44 1.10 14.71 -12.01
N LEU A 45 1.42 14.60 -10.72
CA LEU A 45 1.09 15.61 -9.72
C LEU A 45 1.76 16.97 -10.02
N PRO A 46 3.06 17.06 -10.39
CA PRO A 46 3.64 18.33 -10.82
C PRO A 46 2.86 18.95 -11.99
N PHE A 47 2.51 18.17 -13.01
CA PHE A 47 1.76 18.64 -14.17
C PHE A 47 0.38 19.19 -13.77
N ALA A 48 -0.33 18.50 -12.87
CA ALA A 48 -1.62 18.94 -12.35
C ALA A 48 -1.52 20.27 -11.58
N LEU A 49 -0.45 20.49 -10.79
CA LEU A 49 -0.22 21.75 -10.07
C LEU A 49 0.06 22.91 -11.04
N PHE A 50 0.88 22.69 -12.07
CA PHE A 50 1.06 23.66 -13.15
C PHE A 50 -0.24 23.90 -13.92
N GLY A 51 -1.03 22.85 -14.12
CA GLY A 51 -2.35 22.91 -14.75
C GLY A 51 -3.32 23.80 -14.00
N LEU A 52 -3.40 23.65 -12.67
CA LEU A 52 -4.17 24.51 -11.79
C LEU A 52 -3.72 25.98 -11.91
N LEU A 53 -2.40 26.23 -11.88
CA LEU A 53 -1.84 27.57 -12.08
C LEU A 53 -2.19 28.13 -13.47
N GLY A 54 -2.09 27.31 -14.51
CA GLY A 54 -2.43 27.68 -15.88
C GLY A 54 -3.90 28.06 -16.05
N MET A 55 -4.81 27.34 -15.39
CA MET A 55 -6.22 27.71 -15.36
C MET A 55 -6.48 28.99 -14.60
N ILE A 56 -5.86 29.19 -13.43
CA ILE A 56 -5.99 30.43 -12.67
C ILE A 56 -5.53 31.62 -13.52
N ILE A 57 -4.39 31.52 -14.20
CA ILE A 57 -3.87 32.59 -15.08
C ILE A 57 -4.82 32.84 -16.26
N SER A 58 -5.31 31.78 -16.91
CA SER A 58 -6.25 31.90 -18.04
C SER A 58 -7.55 32.56 -17.61
N TRP A 59 -8.08 32.19 -16.44
CA TRP A 59 -9.26 32.80 -15.85
C TRP A 59 -9.03 34.27 -15.47
N LEU A 60 -7.89 34.62 -14.88
CA LEU A 60 -7.57 36.01 -14.56
C LEU A 60 -7.48 36.90 -15.79
N ARG A 61 -7.05 36.36 -16.94
CA ARG A 61 -6.97 37.08 -18.22
C ARG A 61 -8.32 37.20 -18.92
N SER A 62 -9.16 36.18 -18.82
CA SER A 62 -10.51 36.18 -19.41
C SER A 62 -11.53 35.52 -18.49
N ARG A 63 -12.03 36.30 -17.52
CA ARG A 63 -12.91 35.78 -16.45
C ARG A 63 -14.24 35.28 -16.94
N ARG A 64 -14.81 35.92 -17.98
CA ARG A 64 -16.13 35.56 -18.52
C ARG A 64 -16.08 34.30 -19.37
N GLU A 65 -15.06 34.18 -20.22
CA GLU A 65 -14.91 33.05 -21.13
C GLU A 65 -14.57 31.78 -20.36
N ASN A 66 -13.65 31.85 -19.40
CA ASN A 66 -13.15 30.69 -18.65
C ASN A 66 -13.92 30.41 -17.34
N ALA A 67 -15.13 30.97 -17.18
CA ALA A 67 -15.88 30.86 -15.94
C ALA A 67 -16.36 29.42 -15.67
N GLY A 68 -16.67 28.65 -16.72
CA GLY A 68 -17.11 27.26 -16.61
C GLY A 68 -15.95 26.35 -16.18
N GLU A 69 -14.86 26.39 -16.94
CA GLU A 69 -13.64 25.63 -16.70
C GLU A 69 -13.06 25.93 -15.32
N MET A 70 -13.13 27.19 -14.86
CA MET A 70 -12.67 27.55 -13.52
C MET A 70 -13.55 26.93 -12.42
N LYS A 71 -14.88 26.83 -12.61
CA LYS A 71 -15.76 26.14 -11.64
C LYS A 71 -15.41 24.66 -11.53
N GLU A 72 -15.20 24.00 -12.66
CA GLU A 72 -14.75 22.60 -12.69
C GLU A 72 -13.37 22.44 -12.04
N THR A 73 -12.45 23.36 -12.34
CA THR A 73 -11.11 23.39 -11.73
C THR A 73 -11.21 23.50 -10.20
N ILE A 74 -12.06 24.40 -9.69
CA ILE A 74 -12.28 24.57 -8.24
C ILE A 74 -12.84 23.29 -7.63
N PHE A 75 -13.78 22.61 -8.27
CA PHE A 75 -14.31 21.33 -7.80
C PHE A 75 -13.20 20.29 -7.64
N TRP A 76 -12.37 20.10 -8.67
CA TRP A 76 -11.27 19.12 -8.61
C TRP A 76 -10.16 19.53 -7.63
N ALA A 77 -9.86 20.83 -7.51
CA ALA A 77 -8.91 21.34 -6.52
C ALA A 77 -9.42 21.19 -5.09
N ALA A 78 -10.73 21.39 -4.86
CA ALA A 78 -11.38 21.18 -3.57
C ALA A 78 -11.40 19.70 -3.15
N TRP A 79 -11.25 18.77 -4.09
CA TRP A 79 -10.95 17.36 -3.80
C TRP A 79 -9.44 17.17 -3.55
N LEU A 80 -8.59 17.59 -4.50
CA LEU A 80 -7.16 17.32 -4.46
C LEU A 80 -6.51 17.84 -3.17
N VAL A 81 -6.76 19.11 -2.83
CA VAL A 81 -6.02 19.83 -1.79
C VAL A 81 -6.27 19.23 -0.39
N PRO A 82 -7.53 19.01 0.05
CA PRO A 82 -7.76 18.40 1.37
C PRO A 82 -7.24 16.97 1.46
N VAL A 83 -7.43 16.16 0.41
CA VAL A 83 -6.97 14.75 0.41
C VAL A 83 -5.44 14.69 0.40
N ALA A 84 -4.77 15.51 -0.41
CA ALA A 84 -3.30 15.61 -0.40
C ALA A 84 -2.78 16.14 0.93
N GLY A 85 -3.48 17.10 1.54
CA GLY A 85 -3.20 17.62 2.87
C GLY A 85 -3.29 16.55 3.95
N PHE A 86 -4.35 15.74 3.94
CA PHE A 86 -4.50 14.60 4.85
C PHE A 86 -3.32 13.63 4.73
N PHE A 87 -2.99 13.16 3.52
CA PHE A 87 -1.87 12.22 3.34
C PHE A 87 -0.50 12.83 3.67
N SER A 88 -0.38 14.16 3.63
CA SER A 88 0.85 14.85 4.03
C SER A 88 1.09 14.83 5.54
N ILE A 89 0.03 14.75 6.37
CA ILE A 89 0.13 14.83 7.85
C ILE A 89 -0.31 13.57 8.58
N ALA A 90 -1.02 12.65 7.92
CA ALA A 90 -1.60 11.47 8.54
C ALA A 90 -0.55 10.60 9.24
N GLY A 91 -0.90 10.11 10.44
CA GLY A 91 -0.03 9.23 11.23
C GLY A 91 0.18 7.87 10.57
N PHE A 92 -0.89 7.31 10.03
CA PHE A 92 -0.90 5.98 9.45
C PHE A 92 -1.86 5.90 8.25
N PHE A 93 -1.42 5.26 7.18
CA PHE A 93 -2.23 4.85 6.05
C PHE A 93 -1.45 3.83 5.20
N HIS A 94 -2.17 3.13 4.32
CA HIS A 94 -1.56 2.27 3.32
C HIS A 94 -1.50 2.95 1.95
N HIS A 95 -0.52 2.55 1.13
CA HIS A 95 -0.27 3.15 -0.19
C HIS A 95 -1.51 3.16 -1.09
N TYR A 96 -2.31 2.09 -1.07
CA TYR A 96 -3.51 1.98 -1.90
C TYR A 96 -4.58 3.04 -1.60
N TYR A 97 -4.58 3.67 -0.42
CA TYR A 97 -5.48 4.80 -0.15
C TYR A 97 -5.18 6.01 -1.04
N LEU A 98 -3.95 6.14 -1.55
CA LEU A 98 -3.57 7.24 -2.45
C LEU A 98 -4.35 7.23 -3.78
N ILE A 99 -5.00 6.12 -4.13
CA ILE A 99 -5.90 6.04 -5.30
C ILE A 99 -6.97 7.15 -5.30
N MET A 100 -7.34 7.67 -4.11
CA MET A 100 -8.27 8.79 -3.95
C MET A 100 -7.81 10.08 -4.65
N LEU A 101 -6.52 10.24 -4.89
CA LEU A 101 -5.96 11.41 -5.60
C LEU A 101 -5.95 11.23 -7.12
N ALA A 102 -6.18 10.02 -7.64
CA ALA A 102 -6.06 9.76 -9.07
C ALA A 102 -7.09 10.53 -9.92
N PRO A 103 -8.40 10.54 -9.57
CA PRO A 103 -9.39 11.33 -10.34
C PRO A 103 -9.08 12.82 -10.43
N PRO A 104 -8.80 13.55 -9.31
CA PRO A 104 -8.51 14.98 -9.42
C PRO A 104 -7.17 15.27 -10.11
N ILE A 105 -6.13 14.44 -9.96
CA ILE A 105 -4.87 14.61 -10.71
C ILE A 105 -5.12 14.47 -12.21
N ALA A 106 -5.90 13.47 -12.63
CA ALA A 106 -6.23 13.26 -14.03
C ALA A 106 -7.04 14.44 -14.61
N ALA A 107 -8.09 14.88 -13.91
CA ALA A 107 -8.92 15.99 -14.35
C ALA A 107 -8.14 17.31 -14.44
N LEU A 108 -7.37 17.65 -13.41
CA LEU A 108 -6.57 18.88 -13.39
C LEU A 108 -5.42 18.84 -14.41
N SER A 109 -4.88 17.66 -14.72
CA SER A 109 -3.91 17.52 -15.81
C SER A 109 -4.56 17.80 -17.17
N GLY A 110 -5.76 17.28 -17.43
CA GLY A 110 -6.48 17.52 -18.68
C GLY A 110 -6.91 18.97 -18.86
N ILE A 111 -7.59 19.53 -17.84
CA ILE A 111 -8.01 20.94 -17.81
C ILE A 111 -6.79 21.86 -17.94
N GLY A 112 -5.74 21.56 -17.17
CA GLY A 112 -4.50 22.31 -17.16
C GLY A 112 -3.78 22.30 -18.49
N TRP A 113 -3.69 21.15 -19.16
CA TRP A 113 -3.11 21.05 -20.50
C TRP A 113 -3.84 21.94 -21.50
N TYR A 114 -5.17 21.93 -21.49
CA TYR A 114 -5.98 22.77 -22.37
C TYR A 114 -5.72 24.26 -22.13
N ALA A 115 -5.75 24.69 -20.87
CA ALA A 115 -5.51 26.07 -20.48
C ALA A 115 -4.08 26.53 -20.83
N MET A 116 -3.08 25.73 -20.47
CA MET A 116 -1.68 26.01 -20.76
C MET A 116 -1.39 25.99 -22.26
N TYR A 117 -2.08 25.16 -23.06
CA TYR A 117 -1.98 25.18 -24.52
C TYR A 117 -2.53 26.48 -25.11
N ALA A 118 -3.67 26.98 -24.60
CA ALA A 118 -4.20 28.27 -25.01
C ALA A 118 -3.23 29.41 -24.68
N LEU A 119 -2.65 29.40 -23.47
CA LEU A 119 -1.61 30.35 -23.07
C LEU A 119 -0.37 30.26 -23.97
N TYR A 120 0.08 29.03 -24.22
CA TYR A 120 1.21 28.73 -25.08
C TYR A 120 0.99 29.24 -26.49
N LYS A 121 -0.21 29.08 -27.09
CA LYS A 121 -0.49 29.48 -28.48
C LYS A 121 -0.71 30.99 -28.63
N ASN A 122 -1.48 31.58 -27.73
CA ASN A 122 -2.06 32.91 -27.95
C ASN A 122 -1.26 34.06 -27.32
N HIS A 123 -0.30 33.77 -26.44
CA HIS A 123 0.45 34.80 -25.72
C HIS A 123 1.94 34.80 -26.04
N LYS A 124 2.58 35.96 -25.90
CA LYS A 124 4.02 36.14 -26.12
C LYS A 124 4.86 36.41 -24.89
N ASP A 125 4.21 36.50 -23.73
CA ASP A 125 4.82 36.79 -22.45
C ASP A 125 5.18 35.51 -21.68
N TRP A 126 5.53 35.68 -20.40
CA TRP A 126 5.98 34.60 -19.53
C TRP A 126 4.97 33.45 -19.40
N ALA A 127 3.66 33.72 -19.51
CA ALA A 127 2.61 32.71 -19.32
C ALA A 127 2.65 31.60 -20.39
N SER A 128 3.20 31.91 -21.56
CA SER A 128 3.40 30.92 -22.62
C SER A 128 4.48 29.88 -22.30
N TYR A 129 5.40 30.14 -21.37
CA TYR A 129 6.42 29.17 -20.96
C TYR A 129 5.91 28.17 -19.92
N LEU A 130 4.67 28.35 -19.45
CA LEU A 130 4.10 27.50 -18.41
C LEU A 130 3.96 26.05 -18.85
N LEU A 131 3.55 25.79 -20.10
CA LEU A 131 3.46 24.43 -20.64
C LEU A 131 4.84 23.75 -20.75
N PRO A 132 5.87 24.35 -21.40
CA PRO A 132 7.22 23.80 -21.38
C PRO A 132 7.77 23.57 -19.97
N ALA A 133 7.52 24.50 -19.03
CA ALA A 133 7.93 24.33 -17.64
C ALA A 133 7.24 23.15 -16.96
N ALA A 134 5.92 23.01 -17.14
CA ALA A 134 5.16 21.87 -16.62
C ALA A 134 5.70 20.53 -17.14
N VAL A 135 6.00 20.45 -18.44
CA VAL A 135 6.56 19.25 -19.07
C VAL A 135 7.95 18.94 -18.51
N LEU A 136 8.83 19.93 -18.43
CA LEU A 136 10.18 19.76 -17.91
C LEU A 136 10.19 19.33 -16.45
N THR A 137 9.45 20.02 -15.59
CA THR A 137 9.38 19.72 -14.16
C THR A 137 8.77 18.34 -13.92
N THR A 138 7.72 17.98 -14.67
CA THR A 138 7.11 16.64 -14.54
C THR A 138 8.09 15.56 -15.01
N ALA A 139 8.74 15.73 -16.17
CA ALA A 139 9.72 14.76 -16.66
C ALA A 139 10.92 14.61 -15.71
N ALA A 140 11.44 15.71 -15.17
CA ALA A 140 12.51 15.69 -14.18
C ALA A 140 12.09 14.97 -12.89
N PHE A 141 10.85 15.19 -12.44
CA PHE A 141 10.30 14.48 -11.29
C PHE A 141 10.12 12.99 -11.57
N GLN A 142 9.67 12.61 -12.77
CA GLN A 142 9.59 11.20 -13.17
C GLN A 142 10.97 10.53 -13.22
N VAL A 143 12.00 11.24 -13.68
CA VAL A 143 13.40 10.79 -13.60
C VAL A 143 13.83 10.59 -12.14
N TYR A 144 13.47 11.51 -11.24
CA TYR A 144 13.72 11.35 -9.80
C TYR A 144 13.04 10.09 -9.24
N ILE A 145 11.78 9.83 -9.62
CA ILE A 145 11.09 8.60 -9.21
C ILE A 145 11.87 7.38 -9.74
N LEU A 146 12.12 7.31 -11.05
CA LEU A 146 12.80 6.18 -11.69
C LEU A 146 14.19 5.90 -11.11
N ASN A 147 14.92 6.93 -10.68
CA ASN A 147 16.25 6.79 -10.09
C ASN A 147 16.25 5.84 -8.87
N ALA A 148 15.18 5.86 -8.07
CA ALA A 148 15.04 4.99 -6.90
C ALA A 148 14.82 3.50 -7.23
N TYR A 149 14.64 3.15 -8.51
CA TYR A 149 14.28 1.80 -8.98
C TYR A 149 15.30 1.26 -10.01
N THR A 150 16.44 1.92 -10.16
CA THR A 150 17.46 1.59 -11.16
C THR A 150 18.10 0.21 -10.96
N SER A 151 18.08 -0.33 -9.74
CA SER A 151 18.55 -1.69 -9.47
C SER A 151 17.56 -2.78 -9.93
N GLN A 152 16.26 -2.49 -9.96
CA GLN A 152 15.23 -3.43 -10.39
C GLN A 152 15.04 -3.43 -11.91
N ILE A 153 14.95 -2.25 -12.53
CA ILE A 153 14.60 -2.11 -13.97
C ILE A 153 15.75 -1.61 -14.86
N GLY A 154 16.93 -1.37 -14.27
CA GLY A 154 18.07 -0.77 -14.96
C GLY A 154 17.94 0.75 -15.13
N SER A 155 19.06 1.41 -15.42
CA SER A 155 19.12 2.87 -15.60
C SER A 155 18.63 3.36 -16.97
N ALA A 156 18.43 2.46 -17.94
CA ALA A 156 18.03 2.81 -19.31
C ALA A 156 16.71 3.60 -19.35
N TRP A 157 15.69 3.17 -18.60
CA TRP A 157 14.38 3.86 -18.56
C TRP A 157 14.46 5.27 -18.00
N MET A 158 15.33 5.51 -17.02
CA MET A 158 15.60 6.83 -16.48
C MET A 158 16.18 7.75 -17.57
N TYR A 159 17.17 7.27 -18.33
CA TYR A 159 17.75 8.04 -19.44
C TYR A 159 16.76 8.27 -20.57
N VAL A 160 15.97 7.26 -20.96
CA VAL A 160 14.93 7.41 -21.99
C VAL A 160 13.93 8.49 -21.59
N MET A 161 13.42 8.46 -20.35
CA MET A 161 12.49 9.47 -19.86
C MET A 161 13.13 10.87 -19.81
N GLY A 162 14.38 10.97 -19.33
CA GLY A 162 15.12 12.23 -19.28
C GLY A 162 15.36 12.83 -20.68
N LEU A 163 15.80 12.01 -21.64
CA LEU A 163 16.08 12.44 -23.01
C LEU A 163 14.80 12.82 -23.76
N LEU A 164 13.74 12.01 -23.66
CA LEU A 164 12.46 12.32 -24.30
C LEU A 164 11.85 13.58 -23.69
N GLY A 165 11.80 13.67 -22.35
CA GLY A 165 11.26 14.83 -21.64
C GLY A 165 12.00 16.13 -21.95
N LEU A 166 13.33 16.10 -21.94
CA LEU A 166 14.16 17.24 -22.32
C LEU A 166 13.98 17.59 -23.81
N GLY A 167 13.99 16.58 -24.68
CA GLY A 167 13.82 16.74 -26.12
C GLY A 167 12.50 17.41 -26.49
N VAL A 168 11.38 16.94 -25.94
CA VAL A 168 10.06 17.57 -26.19
C VAL A 168 9.97 18.97 -25.57
N THR A 169 10.62 19.22 -24.44
CA THR A 169 10.68 20.57 -23.84
C THR A 169 11.42 21.52 -24.75
N ILE A 170 12.61 21.14 -25.24
CA ILE A 170 13.39 21.95 -26.18
C ILE A 170 12.59 22.18 -27.46
N ALA A 171 11.95 21.13 -27.99
CA ALA A 171 11.09 21.25 -29.15
C ALA A 171 9.95 22.25 -28.93
N LEU A 172 9.28 22.24 -27.76
CA LEU A 172 8.23 23.20 -27.42
C LEU A 172 8.76 24.65 -27.30
N LEU A 173 10.01 24.83 -26.89
CA LEU A 173 10.65 26.14 -26.82
C LEU A 173 11.10 26.65 -28.20
N MET A 174 11.60 25.75 -29.06
CA MET A 174 12.15 26.08 -30.38
C MET A 174 11.08 26.21 -31.47
N LEU A 175 10.15 25.25 -31.55
CA LEU A 175 9.06 25.23 -32.51
C LEU A 175 8.04 26.27 -32.08
N LYS A 176 8.25 27.50 -32.54
CA LYS A 176 7.42 28.66 -32.22
C LYS A 176 5.93 28.33 -32.38
N ARG A 177 5.13 28.98 -31.53
CA ARG A 177 3.67 28.84 -31.34
C ARG A 177 2.80 28.79 -32.61
N SER A 178 3.29 29.33 -33.72
CA SER A 178 2.63 29.37 -35.03
C SER A 178 2.99 28.20 -35.96
N HIS A 179 3.84 27.26 -35.52
CA HIS A 179 4.23 26.11 -36.32
C HIS A 179 3.02 25.19 -36.53
N PRO A 180 2.80 24.65 -37.74
CA PRO A 180 1.65 23.78 -38.04
C PRO A 180 1.57 22.53 -37.16
N PHE A 181 2.69 22.14 -36.54
CA PHE A 181 2.80 20.97 -35.66
C PHE A 181 2.70 21.30 -34.16
N GLY A 182 2.40 22.54 -33.78
CA GLY A 182 2.42 22.97 -32.38
C GLY A 182 1.42 22.21 -31.50
N LYS A 183 0.21 21.91 -32.01
CA LYS A 183 -0.80 21.12 -31.27
C LYS A 183 -0.36 19.66 -31.10
N GLN A 184 0.18 19.06 -32.15
CA GLN A 184 0.66 17.68 -32.12
C GLN A 184 1.81 17.54 -31.12
N LEU A 185 2.69 18.54 -31.04
CA LEU A 185 3.80 18.53 -30.10
C LEU A 185 3.35 18.56 -28.64
N THR A 186 2.28 19.31 -28.30
CA THR A 186 1.74 19.30 -26.94
C THR A 186 1.09 17.95 -26.60
N ILE A 187 0.46 17.28 -27.57
CA ILE A 187 -0.07 15.92 -27.39
C ILE A 187 1.07 14.93 -27.20
N ILE A 188 2.12 15.00 -28.02
CA ILE A 188 3.32 14.15 -27.90
C ILE A 188 3.96 14.32 -26.51
N SER A 189 4.04 15.56 -25.99
CA SER A 189 4.58 15.78 -24.65
C SER A 189 3.76 15.08 -23.56
N LEU A 190 2.42 15.06 -23.66
CA LEU A 190 1.58 14.29 -22.74
C LEU A 190 1.82 12.80 -22.88
N CYS A 191 1.88 12.27 -24.12
CA CYS A 191 2.16 10.86 -24.35
C CYS A 191 3.50 10.44 -23.74
N VAL A 192 4.54 11.28 -23.86
CA VAL A 192 5.85 11.04 -23.24
C VAL A 192 5.75 10.98 -21.71
N LEU A 193 5.03 11.92 -21.08
CA LEU A 193 4.82 11.92 -19.63
C LEU A 193 3.97 10.74 -19.13
N LEU A 194 3.17 10.12 -20.01
CA LEU A 194 2.34 8.96 -19.68
C LEU A 194 3.07 7.62 -19.80
N LEU A 195 4.25 7.56 -20.43
CA LEU A 195 5.00 6.30 -20.60
C LEU A 195 5.29 5.61 -19.28
N THR A 196 5.77 6.37 -18.29
CA THR A 196 6.17 5.85 -16.98
C THR A 196 4.97 5.43 -16.10
N PRO A 197 3.91 6.23 -15.91
CA PRO A 197 2.74 5.78 -15.14
C PRO A 197 1.98 4.62 -15.82
N VAL A 198 1.98 4.54 -17.16
CA VAL A 198 1.40 3.38 -17.87
C VAL A 198 2.16 2.11 -17.52
N TYR A 199 3.49 2.13 -17.62
CA TYR A 199 4.31 0.99 -17.20
C TYR A 199 4.08 0.65 -15.72
N TRP A 200 4.07 1.64 -14.82
CA TRP A 200 3.79 1.43 -13.39
C TRP A 200 2.44 0.78 -13.14
N SER A 201 1.38 1.24 -13.82
CA SER A 201 0.03 0.67 -13.69
C SER A 201 -0.07 -0.78 -14.18
N ALA A 202 0.82 -1.21 -15.09
CA ALA A 202 0.89 -2.58 -15.58
C ALA A 202 1.67 -3.51 -14.63
N THR A 203 2.48 -2.99 -13.71
CA THR A 203 3.36 -3.81 -12.85
C THR A 203 2.62 -4.87 -12.01
N PRO A 204 1.41 -4.63 -11.45
CA PRO A 204 0.70 -5.70 -10.72
C PRO A 204 0.29 -6.87 -11.63
N ILE A 205 0.07 -6.61 -12.92
CA ILE A 205 -0.24 -7.64 -13.92
C ILE A 205 1.05 -8.37 -14.36
N LEU A 206 2.15 -7.62 -14.52
CA LEU A 206 3.42 -8.15 -15.04
C LEU A 206 4.22 -8.94 -14.00
N TYR A 207 4.22 -8.49 -12.75
CA TYR A 207 5.05 -9.05 -11.66
C TYR A 207 4.25 -9.78 -10.58
N GLY A 208 2.92 -9.74 -10.66
CA GLY A 208 2.04 -10.21 -9.59
C GLY A 208 1.73 -9.10 -8.59
N GLY A 209 0.59 -9.22 -7.92
CA GLY A 209 0.12 -8.25 -6.94
C GLY A 209 0.26 -8.74 -5.51
N ASN A 210 0.22 -7.80 -4.56
CA ASN A 210 0.01 -8.08 -3.15
C ASN A 210 -1.46 -7.85 -2.81
N SER A 211 -2.20 -8.93 -2.54
CA SER A 211 -3.64 -8.86 -2.23
C SER A 211 -3.95 -8.24 -0.87
N VAL A 212 -2.97 -8.17 0.04
CA VAL A 212 -3.14 -7.61 1.38
C VAL A 212 -2.79 -6.12 1.41
N LEU A 213 -1.67 -5.77 0.76
CA LEU A 213 -1.18 -4.40 0.64
C LEU A 213 -0.96 -4.06 -0.83
N PRO A 214 -2.02 -3.75 -1.60
CA PRO A 214 -1.88 -3.41 -3.00
C PRO A 214 -0.95 -2.21 -3.19
N GLU A 215 0.01 -2.37 -4.10
CA GLU A 215 0.96 -1.34 -4.49
C GLU A 215 1.32 -1.51 -5.97
N SER A 216 1.93 -0.48 -6.55
CA SER A 216 2.45 -0.50 -7.91
C SER A 216 3.95 -0.22 -7.93
N GLY A 217 4.69 -0.94 -8.76
CA GLY A 217 6.09 -0.68 -9.03
C GLY A 217 6.94 -1.95 -9.20
N PRO A 218 8.17 -1.79 -9.70
CA PRO A 218 9.11 -2.89 -9.89
C PRO A 218 9.49 -3.69 -8.63
N GLN A 219 9.28 -3.16 -7.42
CA GLN A 219 9.51 -3.88 -6.16
C GLN A 219 8.72 -5.18 -6.10
N LEU A 220 7.57 -5.23 -6.77
CA LEU A 220 6.74 -6.42 -6.89
C LEU A 220 7.52 -7.62 -7.45
N GLN A 221 8.52 -7.39 -8.32
CA GLN A 221 9.39 -8.43 -8.86
C GLN A 221 10.25 -9.12 -7.79
N SER A 222 10.67 -8.37 -6.78
CA SER A 222 11.42 -8.88 -5.62
C SER A 222 10.53 -9.24 -4.44
N SER A 223 9.28 -8.78 -4.45
CA SER A 223 8.28 -9.16 -3.46
C SER A 223 7.86 -10.58 -3.80
N ASN A 224 8.19 -11.53 -2.94
CA ASN A 224 7.85 -12.93 -3.16
C ASN A 224 6.36 -13.18 -2.87
N GLY A 225 5.45 -12.29 -3.33
CA GLY A 225 4.02 -12.28 -3.00
C GLY A 225 3.74 -12.48 -1.51
N GLY A 226 4.73 -12.14 -0.67
CA GLY A 226 5.06 -12.91 0.52
C GLY A 226 3.99 -12.75 1.57
N GLY A 227 3.30 -13.85 1.85
CA GLY A 227 2.15 -13.90 2.74
C GLY A 227 2.42 -13.22 4.07
N MET A 228 1.89 -12.01 4.20
CA MET A 228 1.74 -11.34 5.51
C MET A 228 0.98 -12.26 6.48
N PHE A 229 0.15 -13.14 5.92
CA PHE A 229 -0.56 -14.22 6.59
C PHE A 229 -0.18 -15.55 5.95
N SER A 230 0.11 -16.55 6.77
CA SER A 230 0.20 -17.94 6.32
C SER A 230 -1.22 -18.47 6.09
N SER A 231 -1.42 -19.20 5.01
CA SER A 231 -2.62 -19.98 4.75
C SER A 231 -2.49 -21.43 5.22
N ASP A 232 -1.38 -21.76 5.88
CA ASP A 232 -1.08 -23.11 6.31
C ASP A 232 -1.89 -23.45 7.57
N VAL A 233 -2.37 -24.69 7.58
CA VAL A 233 -3.04 -25.29 8.74
C VAL A 233 -2.00 -26.10 9.50
N ASP A 234 -1.92 -25.93 10.82
CA ASP A 234 -1.14 -26.84 11.64
C ASP A 234 -1.86 -28.20 11.69
N THR A 235 -1.37 -29.14 10.88
CA THR A 235 -1.97 -30.47 10.72
C THR A 235 -1.93 -31.28 12.01
N GLY A 236 -0.92 -31.07 12.85
CA GLY A 236 -0.77 -31.73 14.13
C GLY A 236 -1.85 -31.26 15.11
N LEU A 237 -1.98 -29.94 15.26
CA LEU A 237 -3.05 -29.32 16.05
C LEU A 237 -4.44 -29.73 15.54
N LEU A 238 -4.68 -29.65 14.23
CA LEU A 238 -5.96 -30.03 13.64
C LEU A 238 -6.32 -31.49 13.93
N THR A 239 -5.36 -32.40 13.77
CA THR A 239 -5.56 -33.84 14.04
C THR A 239 -5.89 -34.08 15.50
N TYR A 240 -5.16 -33.44 16.42
CA TYR A 240 -5.43 -33.51 17.85
C TYR A 240 -6.83 -33.00 18.19
N LEU A 241 -7.20 -31.82 17.69
CA LEU A 241 -8.50 -31.21 17.98
C LEU A 241 -9.65 -32.05 17.43
N ARG A 242 -9.55 -32.55 16.19
CA ARG A 242 -10.56 -33.45 15.59
C ARG A 242 -10.74 -34.72 16.41
N LYS A 243 -9.64 -35.35 16.80
CA LYS A 243 -9.65 -36.59 17.60
C LYS A 243 -10.32 -36.39 18.97
N ASN A 244 -10.12 -35.22 19.58
CA ASN A 244 -10.61 -34.92 20.92
C ASN A 244 -11.92 -34.11 20.93
N ASN A 245 -12.47 -33.74 19.78
CA ASN A 245 -13.77 -33.07 19.72
C ASN A 245 -14.89 -34.09 19.97
N THR A 246 -15.75 -33.78 20.94
CA THR A 246 -16.84 -34.65 21.39
C THR A 246 -18.18 -34.02 21.03
N GLY A 247 -18.33 -33.60 19.77
CA GLY A 247 -19.56 -32.99 19.23
C GLY A 247 -19.74 -31.50 19.56
N LYS A 248 -18.67 -30.76 19.83
CA LYS A 248 -18.73 -29.30 20.05
C LYS A 248 -18.99 -28.59 18.71
N GLU A 249 -19.80 -27.53 18.75
CA GLU A 249 -20.12 -26.69 17.60
C GLU A 249 -18.86 -26.06 16.98
N TYR A 250 -17.97 -25.53 17.83
CA TYR A 250 -16.69 -24.95 17.43
C TYR A 250 -15.55 -25.90 17.82
N LEU A 251 -14.68 -26.21 16.86
CA LEU A 251 -13.51 -27.05 17.06
C LEU A 251 -12.55 -26.41 18.08
N PHE A 252 -12.28 -25.11 17.92
CA PHE A 252 -11.56 -24.28 18.87
C PHE A 252 -11.87 -22.80 18.66
N ALA A 253 -11.43 -21.97 19.60
CA ALA A 253 -11.40 -20.51 19.46
C ALA A 253 -9.97 -20.00 19.46
N THR A 254 -9.74 -18.91 18.75
CA THR A 254 -8.51 -18.13 18.78
C THR A 254 -8.85 -16.66 18.80
N LEU A 255 -7.87 -15.79 18.99
CA LEU A 255 -8.13 -14.35 19.13
C LEU A 255 -8.26 -13.66 17.77
N THR A 256 -7.48 -14.08 16.78
CA THR A 256 -7.37 -13.37 15.50
C THR A 256 -8.04 -14.13 14.36
N THR A 257 -8.71 -13.41 13.46
CA THR A 257 -9.22 -13.97 12.21
C THR A 257 -8.10 -14.50 11.32
N VAL A 258 -6.89 -13.94 11.43
CA VAL A 258 -5.68 -14.43 10.74
C VAL A 258 -5.37 -15.89 11.12
N THR A 259 -5.48 -16.23 12.40
CA THR A 259 -5.22 -17.61 12.87
C THR A 259 -6.39 -18.53 12.55
N ALA A 260 -7.64 -18.04 12.62
CA ALA A 260 -8.83 -18.85 12.35
C ALA A 260 -9.02 -19.18 10.87
N ALA A 261 -8.70 -18.24 9.97
CA ALA A 261 -9.06 -18.33 8.55
C ALA A 261 -8.53 -19.58 7.82
N PRO A 262 -7.27 -20.03 7.99
CA PRO A 262 -6.79 -21.26 7.34
C PRO A 262 -7.61 -22.50 7.72
N TYR A 263 -8.03 -22.62 8.98
CA TYR A 263 -8.83 -23.76 9.44
C TYR A 263 -10.26 -23.70 8.90
N ILE A 264 -10.85 -22.50 8.82
CA ILE A 264 -12.19 -22.31 8.25
C ILE A 264 -12.18 -22.61 6.75
N ILE A 265 -11.23 -22.03 6.00
CA ILE A 265 -11.24 -22.06 4.53
C ILE A 265 -10.66 -23.37 4.00
N ASN A 266 -9.51 -23.82 4.52
CA ASN A 266 -8.77 -24.94 3.94
C ASN A 266 -9.09 -26.28 4.61
N ALA A 267 -9.56 -26.26 5.87
CA ALA A 267 -9.91 -27.48 6.62
C ALA A 267 -11.42 -27.67 6.84
N ASP A 268 -12.25 -26.70 6.43
CA ASP A 268 -13.72 -26.71 6.59
C ASP A 268 -14.14 -26.89 8.06
N GLU A 269 -13.44 -26.21 8.97
CA GLU A 269 -13.69 -26.30 10.42
C GLU A 269 -14.40 -25.07 10.99
N ASN A 270 -15.28 -25.31 11.95
CA ASN A 270 -15.91 -24.24 12.73
C ASN A 270 -14.90 -23.69 13.76
N VAL A 271 -14.28 -22.55 13.45
CA VAL A 271 -13.33 -21.88 14.36
C VAL A 271 -13.85 -20.50 14.73
N MET A 272 -13.84 -20.20 16.02
CA MET A 272 -14.30 -18.91 16.53
C MET A 272 -13.14 -17.92 16.68
N ALA A 273 -13.24 -16.74 16.08
CA ALA A 273 -12.29 -15.65 16.28
C ALA A 273 -12.83 -14.65 17.32
N LEU A 274 -12.21 -14.59 18.50
CA LEU A 274 -12.69 -13.87 19.69
C LEU A 274 -12.35 -12.36 19.71
N GLY A 275 -11.61 -11.84 18.73
CA GLY A 275 -11.13 -10.45 18.76
C GLY A 275 -10.85 -9.82 17.39
N GLY A 276 -11.48 -10.30 16.32
CA GLY A 276 -11.34 -9.71 14.99
C GLY A 276 -9.95 -9.85 14.39
N PHE A 277 -9.50 -8.88 13.60
CA PHE A 277 -8.22 -8.98 12.89
C PHE A 277 -7.00 -8.94 13.83
N ASN A 278 -7.02 -8.05 14.83
CA ASN A 278 -5.91 -7.84 15.77
C ASN A 278 -6.08 -8.55 17.13
N GLY A 279 -7.20 -9.24 17.37
CA GLY A 279 -7.47 -9.90 18.64
C GLY A 279 -7.91 -8.96 19.76
N THR A 280 -8.45 -7.79 19.42
CA THR A 280 -8.82 -6.71 20.35
C THR A 280 -10.30 -6.35 20.32
N ASP A 281 -11.06 -6.86 19.34
CA ASP A 281 -12.47 -6.49 19.20
C ASP A 281 -13.29 -7.11 20.34
N PRO A 282 -14.07 -6.32 21.11
CA PRO A 282 -14.84 -6.83 22.23
C PRO A 282 -16.16 -7.47 21.76
N ILE A 283 -16.07 -8.66 21.16
CA ILE A 283 -17.26 -9.32 20.59
C ILE A 283 -18.03 -10.20 21.57
N LEU A 284 -17.40 -10.58 22.69
CA LEU A 284 -17.98 -11.42 23.74
C LEU A 284 -17.48 -10.96 25.11
N SER A 285 -18.38 -10.97 26.09
CA SER A 285 -18.04 -10.87 27.51
C SER A 285 -17.58 -12.22 28.07
N VAL A 286 -16.86 -12.19 29.20
CA VAL A 286 -16.49 -13.41 29.96
C VAL A 286 -17.73 -14.23 30.34
N SER A 287 -18.84 -13.57 30.66
CA SER A 287 -20.10 -14.25 31.02
C SER A 287 -20.70 -15.00 29.84
N GLU A 288 -20.69 -14.41 28.64
CA GLU A 288 -21.15 -15.08 27.42
C GLU A 288 -20.23 -16.24 27.05
N LEU A 289 -18.91 -16.06 27.17
CA LEU A 289 -17.95 -17.15 26.92
C LEU A 289 -18.16 -18.32 27.88
N LYS A 290 -18.38 -18.05 29.16
CA LYS A 290 -18.75 -19.08 30.16
C LYS A 290 -20.01 -19.84 29.76
N ASN A 291 -21.03 -19.15 29.26
CA ASN A 291 -22.26 -19.80 28.82
C ASN A 291 -22.00 -20.71 27.61
N LEU A 292 -21.18 -20.30 26.64
CA LEU A 292 -20.81 -21.14 25.51
C LEU A 292 -20.07 -22.42 25.93
N VAL A 293 -19.18 -22.32 26.92
CA VAL A 293 -18.48 -23.50 27.47
C VAL A 293 -19.46 -24.43 28.20
N LYS A 294 -20.36 -23.87 29.03
CA LYS A 294 -21.39 -24.64 29.78
C LYS A 294 -22.40 -25.32 28.86
N GLU A 295 -22.85 -24.64 27.81
CA GLU A 295 -23.71 -25.20 26.76
C GLU A 295 -22.99 -26.27 25.94
N GLY A 296 -21.67 -26.41 26.12
CA GLY A 296 -20.88 -27.37 25.41
C GLY A 296 -20.73 -27.02 23.93
N LYS A 297 -20.71 -25.73 23.58
CA LYS A 297 -20.44 -25.27 22.21
C LYS A 297 -18.95 -25.21 21.89
N ILE A 298 -18.11 -25.02 22.90
CA ILE A 298 -16.66 -24.87 22.74
C ILE A 298 -15.91 -25.35 23.99
N LYS A 299 -14.67 -25.85 23.82
CA LYS A 299 -13.78 -26.21 24.94
C LYS A 299 -12.29 -25.93 24.72
N TYR A 300 -11.85 -25.69 23.49
CA TYR A 300 -10.44 -25.47 23.15
C TYR A 300 -10.18 -24.01 22.75
N PHE A 301 -9.07 -23.46 23.24
CA PHE A 301 -8.68 -22.06 23.06
C PHE A 301 -7.20 -21.97 22.70
N LEU A 302 -6.88 -21.54 21.49
CA LEU A 302 -5.52 -21.30 21.01
C LEU A 302 -5.18 -19.82 21.19
N ILE A 303 -4.39 -19.51 22.21
CA ILE A 303 -4.16 -18.15 22.71
C ILE A 303 -2.70 -17.75 22.50
N SER A 304 -2.48 -16.53 21.98
CA SER A 304 -1.17 -15.89 21.92
C SER A 304 -0.96 -14.99 23.14
N ASP A 305 0.29 -14.88 23.62
CA ASP A 305 0.64 -14.07 24.78
C ASP A 305 0.49 -12.55 24.57
N ASN A 306 0.50 -12.07 23.32
CA ASN A 306 0.40 -10.64 22.99
C ASN A 306 -1.03 -10.18 22.64
N SER A 307 -2.04 -10.77 23.26
CA SER A 307 -3.45 -10.44 23.03
C SER A 307 -3.88 -9.10 23.62
N GLY A 308 -4.60 -8.27 22.87
CA GLY A 308 -5.21 -7.05 23.42
C GLY A 308 -6.57 -7.24 24.11
N ASN A 309 -7.19 -8.43 24.03
CA ASN A 309 -8.40 -8.78 24.79
C ASN A 309 -8.02 -9.45 26.13
N SER A 310 -7.54 -8.65 27.08
CA SER A 310 -6.94 -9.13 28.32
C SER A 310 -7.92 -9.88 29.22
N GLU A 311 -9.17 -9.47 29.32
CA GLU A 311 -10.15 -10.09 30.24
C GLU A 311 -10.50 -11.53 29.84
N LEU A 312 -10.85 -11.77 28.56
CA LEU A 312 -11.13 -13.12 28.07
C LEU A 312 -9.91 -14.01 28.21
N VAL A 313 -8.73 -13.49 27.84
CA VAL A 313 -7.48 -14.25 27.88
C VAL A 313 -7.08 -14.61 29.30
N SER A 314 -7.16 -13.66 30.24
CA SER A 314 -6.93 -13.93 31.65
C SER A 314 -7.89 -14.99 32.18
N TRP A 315 -9.18 -14.89 31.85
CA TRP A 315 -10.16 -15.87 32.27
C TRP A 315 -9.88 -17.27 31.70
N ILE A 316 -9.55 -17.38 30.41
CA ILE A 316 -9.19 -18.65 29.76
C ILE A 316 -7.94 -19.25 30.40
N LYS A 317 -6.90 -18.45 30.65
CA LYS A 317 -5.65 -18.92 31.29
C LYS A 317 -5.86 -19.37 32.74
N GLU A 318 -6.74 -18.70 33.48
CA GLU A 318 -7.05 -19.03 34.89
C GLU A 318 -7.92 -20.29 35.01
N ASN A 319 -8.83 -20.53 34.06
CA ASN A 319 -9.82 -21.62 34.14
C ASN A 319 -9.49 -22.80 33.20
N GLY A 320 -8.48 -22.64 32.34
CA GLY A 320 -8.08 -23.62 31.35
C GLY A 320 -6.88 -24.46 31.80
N THR A 321 -6.87 -25.73 31.42
CA THR A 321 -5.69 -26.58 31.51
C THR A 321 -4.86 -26.41 30.23
N GLU A 322 -3.58 -26.06 30.38
CA GLU A 322 -2.63 -25.97 29.26
C GLU A 322 -2.36 -27.36 28.67
N ILE A 323 -2.40 -27.47 27.34
CA ILE A 323 -2.08 -28.67 26.57
C ILE A 323 -0.69 -28.48 25.97
N SER A 324 0.22 -29.41 26.28
CA SER A 324 1.59 -29.34 25.78
C SER A 324 1.61 -29.46 24.26
N SER A 325 2.45 -28.66 23.62
CA SER A 325 2.66 -28.75 22.17
C SER A 325 3.18 -30.12 21.72
N ASP A 326 3.84 -30.87 22.59
CA ASP A 326 4.29 -32.24 22.29
C ASP A 326 3.13 -33.22 22.04
N GLU A 327 1.94 -32.94 22.60
CA GLU A 327 0.76 -33.78 22.40
C GLU A 327 0.21 -33.71 20.98
N TYR A 328 0.43 -32.59 20.28
CA TYR A 328 -0.07 -32.36 18.93
C TYR A 328 1.03 -32.17 17.87
N ASN A 329 2.30 -32.02 18.25
CA ASN A 329 3.44 -31.91 17.32
C ASN A 329 4.17 -33.23 17.04
N SER A 330 3.69 -34.37 17.55
CA SER A 330 4.44 -35.64 17.57
C SER A 330 4.58 -36.39 16.23
N THR A 331 4.43 -35.72 15.08
CA THR A 331 4.70 -36.31 13.76
C THR A 331 5.29 -35.29 12.78
N THR A 332 6.59 -35.00 12.91
CA THR A 332 7.42 -34.60 11.76
C THR A 332 8.89 -34.82 12.07
N ASN A 333 9.58 -35.52 11.15
CA ASN A 333 10.99 -35.84 11.23
C ASN A 333 11.84 -34.56 11.43
N ASN A 334 12.86 -34.69 12.27
CA ASN A 334 13.77 -33.65 12.75
C ASN A 334 14.66 -32.98 11.66
N THR A 335 14.34 -33.11 10.38
CA THR A 335 15.22 -32.68 9.27
C THR A 335 14.88 -31.34 8.62
N ASP A 336 13.70 -30.75 8.85
CA ASP A 336 13.28 -29.51 8.16
C ASP A 336 13.09 -28.28 9.07
N ARG A 337 13.45 -28.37 10.36
CA ARG A 337 13.27 -27.24 11.31
C ARG A 337 14.11 -26.00 10.96
N SER A 338 15.22 -26.15 10.24
CA SER A 338 16.10 -25.03 9.86
C SER A 338 15.65 -24.28 8.60
N ALA A 339 14.81 -24.87 7.75
CA ALA A 339 14.34 -24.24 6.52
C ALA A 339 13.03 -23.44 6.73
N GLN A 340 12.19 -23.85 7.68
CA GLN A 340 10.87 -23.23 7.90
C GLN A 340 10.89 -22.03 8.86
N GLN A 341 11.92 -21.87 9.69
CA GLN A 341 12.06 -20.69 10.55
C GLN A 341 12.37 -19.40 9.78
N GLY A 342 12.93 -19.51 8.57
CA GLY A 342 13.27 -18.34 7.74
C GLY A 342 12.08 -17.67 7.03
N ALA A 343 10.92 -18.33 6.98
CA ALA A 343 9.74 -17.87 6.20
C ALA A 343 8.52 -17.52 7.06
N ARG A 344 8.63 -17.53 8.39
CA ARG A 344 7.53 -17.28 9.34
C ARG A 344 7.44 -15.84 9.86
N GLY A 345 7.99 -14.87 9.12
CA GLY A 345 8.08 -13.45 9.50
C GLY A 345 6.83 -12.59 9.23
N GLY A 346 5.64 -13.18 9.14
CA GLY A 346 4.37 -12.44 9.05
C GLY A 346 3.78 -12.14 10.42
N LEU A 347 2.88 -11.16 10.52
CA LEU A 347 2.20 -10.73 11.76
C LEU A 347 1.43 -11.85 12.49
N GLY A 348 1.30 -13.05 11.90
CA GLY A 348 0.76 -14.26 12.54
C GLY A 348 1.69 -15.47 12.60
N GLY A 349 2.91 -15.43 12.07
CA GLY A 349 3.75 -16.64 11.87
C GLY A 349 4.78 -16.94 12.96
N GLY A 350 5.10 -15.96 13.82
CA GLY A 350 6.20 -16.05 14.80
C GLY A 350 5.77 -16.02 16.27
N GLN A 351 4.47 -16.05 16.58
CA GLN A 351 4.01 -15.95 17.96
C GLN A 351 3.80 -17.33 18.58
N GLN A 352 4.39 -17.54 19.76
CA GLN A 352 4.19 -18.75 20.54
C GLN A 352 2.72 -18.77 21.00
N GLN A 353 1.94 -19.68 20.42
CA GLN A 353 0.54 -19.89 20.77
C GLN A 353 0.43 -21.10 21.70
N THR A 354 -0.40 -20.98 22.72
CA THR A 354 -0.64 -22.03 23.71
C THR A 354 -2.09 -22.48 23.62
N LEU A 355 -2.28 -23.81 23.60
CA LEU A 355 -3.60 -24.42 23.58
C LEU A 355 -4.09 -24.64 25.01
N TYR A 356 -5.26 -24.11 25.33
CA TYR A 356 -5.95 -24.31 26.60
C TYR A 356 -7.23 -25.13 26.39
N LYS A 357 -7.51 -26.03 27.32
CA LYS A 357 -8.80 -26.74 27.44
C LYS A 357 -9.56 -26.22 28.65
N VAL A 358 -10.76 -25.72 28.44
CA VAL A 358 -11.65 -25.26 29.53
C VAL A 358 -12.84 -26.20 29.62
N GLU A 359 -13.11 -26.71 30.82
CA GLU A 359 -14.30 -27.51 31.16
C GLU A 359 -14.94 -26.91 32.41
N LEU A 360 -16.23 -26.59 32.35
CA LEU A 360 -17.02 -25.96 33.42
C LEU A 360 -18.10 -26.89 33.97
#